data_AF-A0A7W1MX25-F1
#
_entry.id   AF-A0A7W1MX25-F1
#
_cell.length_a   1.000
_cell.length_b   1.000
_cell.length_c   1.000
_cell.angle_alpha   90.00
_cell.angle_beta   90.00
_cell.angle_gamma   90.00
#
_symmetry.space_group_name_H-M   'P 1'
#
loop_
_entity.id
_entity.type
_entity.pdbx_description
1 polymer ?
#
loop_
_entity_poly.entity_id
_entity_poly.type
_entity_poly.pdbx_seq_one_letter_code
_entity_poly.pdbx_strand_id
1 'polypeptide(L)'
;MVVALEVAVVVLVTIAVLAVLETRRRRRLEEARWTVETTSLAEGGFAVELRCLGQPPQRTAMIPPDLPAEEFSSALADARAEAEHEAAALNAGRPRSR
;
A
#
# COMPACT_ATOMS: atom_id res chain seq x y z
N MET A 1 -22.71 24.48 -35.65
CA MET A 1 -21.42 23.77 -35.57
C MET A 1 -20.52 24.30 -34.45
N VAL A 2 -20.31 25.62 -34.35
CA VAL A 2 -19.43 26.23 -33.32
C VAL A 2 -19.84 25.89 -31.88
N VAL A 3 -21.14 26.01 -31.54
CA VAL A 3 -21.65 25.74 -30.18
C VAL A 3 -21.43 24.28 -29.74
N ALA A 4 -21.57 23.31 -30.65
CA ALA A 4 -21.34 21.89 -30.34
C ALA A 4 -19.86 21.60 -30.07
N LEU A 5 -18.96 22.30 -30.78
CA LEU A 5 -17.52 22.20 -30.57
C LEU A 5 -17.13 22.79 -29.21
N GLU A 6 -17.68 23.95 -28.85
CA GLU A 6 -17.41 24.59 -27.55
C GLU A 6 -17.86 23.72 -26.38
N VAL A 7 -19.07 23.14 -26.46
CA VAL A 7 -19.56 22.21 -25.44
C VAL A 7 -18.65 20.97 -25.33
N ALA A 8 -18.22 20.40 -26.46
CA ALA A 8 -17.32 19.24 -26.46
C ALA A 8 -15.97 19.55 -25.80
N VAL A 9 -15.39 20.74 -26.07
CA VAL A 9 -14.14 21.18 -25.46
C VAL A 9 -14.29 21.35 -23.95
N VAL A 10 -15.36 21.98 -23.48
CA VAL A 10 -15.63 22.16 -22.04
C VAL A 10 -15.78 20.82 -21.33
N VAL A 11 -16.49 19.87 -21.93
CA VAL A 11 -16.64 18.52 -21.38
C VAL A 11 -15.29 17.81 -21.28
N LEU A 12 -14.48 17.85 -22.34
CA LEU A 12 -13.16 17.21 -22.35
C LEU A 12 -12.21 17.81 -21.30
N VAL A 13 -12.18 19.13 -21.16
CA VAL A 13 -11.38 19.82 -20.14
C VAL A 13 -11.84 19.42 -18.73
N THR A 14 -13.15 19.36 -18.51
CA THR A 14 -13.71 18.97 -17.20
C THR A 14 -13.33 17.53 -16.85
N ILE A 15 -13.43 16.60 -17.80
CA ILE A 15 -13.02 15.20 -17.62
C ILE A 15 -11.52 15.11 -17.33
N ALA A 16 -10.68 15.84 -18.07
CA ALA A 16 -9.24 15.85 -17.86
C ALA A 16 -8.85 16.38 -16.47
N VAL A 17 -9.49 17.46 -16.01
CA VAL A 17 -9.27 18.02 -14.67
C VAL A 17 -9.69 17.03 -13.58
N LEU A 18 -10.86 16.39 -13.71
CA LEU A 18 -11.32 15.36 -12.78
C LEU A 18 -10.37 14.17 -12.72
N ALA A 19 -9.90 13.68 -13.87
CA ALA A 19 -8.95 12.58 -13.95
C ALA A 19 -7.63 12.90 -13.24
N VAL A 20 -7.11 14.12 -13.40
CA VAL A 20 -5.88 14.59 -12.73
C VAL A 20 -6.07 14.70 -11.22
N LEU A 21 -7.21 15.23 -10.77
CA LEU A 21 -7.53 15.32 -9.35
C LEU A 21 -7.65 13.94 -8.71
N GLU A 22 -8.29 13.00 -9.41
CA GLU A 22 -8.44 11.63 -8.92
C GLU A 22 -7.11 10.89 -8.85
N THR A 23 -6.23 11.03 -9.84
CA THR A 23 -4.88 10.43 -9.78
C THR A 23 -4.04 11.00 -8.65
N ARG A 24 -4.08 12.31 -8.42
CA ARG A 24 -3.37 12.93 -7.28
C ARG A 24 -3.94 12.45 -5.94
N ARG A 25 -5.26 12.32 -5.84
CA ARG A 25 -5.91 11.81 -4.62
C ARG A 25 -5.54 10.35 -4.37
N ARG A 26 -5.55 9.50 -5.40
CA ARG A 26 -5.12 8.10 -5.30
C ARG A 26 -3.67 7.99 -4.88
N ARG A 27 -2.76 8.75 -5.50
CA ARG A 27 -1.34 8.76 -5.11
C ARG A 27 -1.13 9.16 -3.65
N ARG A 28 -1.80 10.21 -3.17
CA ARG A 28 -1.71 10.60 -1.75
C ARG A 28 -2.26 9.53 -0.80
N LEU A 29 -3.29 8.81 -1.20
CA LEU A 29 -3.85 7.71 -0.41
C LEU A 29 -2.93 6.48 -0.43
N GLU A 30 -2.30 6.18 -1.57
CA GLU A 30 -1.32 5.11 -1.71
C GLU A 30 -0.06 5.40 -0.89
N GLU A 31 0.45 6.62 -0.93
CA GLU A 31 1.58 7.09 -0.12
C GLU A 31 1.26 6.99 1.39
N ALA A 32 0.01 7.23 1.78
CA ALA A 32 -0.46 7.14 3.15
C ALA A 32 -1.04 5.75 3.51
N ARG A 33 -0.71 4.68 2.79
CA ARG A 33 -1.19 3.33 3.11
C ARG A 33 -0.10 2.51 3.77
N TRP A 34 -0.46 1.76 4.81
CA TRP A 34 0.39 0.70 5.33
C TRP A 34 0.37 -0.50 4.38
N THR A 35 1.55 -0.94 3.95
CA THR A 35 1.78 -2.09 3.08
C THR A 35 2.71 -3.09 3.76
N VAL A 36 2.50 -4.37 3.49
CA VAL A 36 3.37 -5.45 3.98
C VAL A 36 4.51 -5.66 2.99
N GLU A 37 5.73 -5.61 3.48
CA GLU A 37 6.93 -5.98 2.75
C GLU A 37 7.67 -7.11 3.48
N THR A 38 8.35 -7.96 2.72
CA THR A 38 9.22 -9.01 3.25
C THR A 38 10.65 -8.69 2.85
N THR A 39 11.53 -8.59 3.83
CA THR A 39 12.93 -8.18 3.64
C THR A 39 13.85 -9.28 4.14
N SER A 40 14.87 -9.66 3.36
CA SER A 40 15.92 -10.58 3.81
C SER A 40 16.89 -9.86 4.75
N LEU A 41 17.26 -10.49 5.86
CA LEU A 41 18.21 -9.93 6.83
C LEU A 41 19.66 -10.29 6.47
N ALA A 42 20.60 -9.41 6.84
CA ALA A 42 22.03 -9.58 6.54
C ALA A 42 22.65 -10.81 7.23
N GLU A 43 22.12 -11.17 8.38
CA GLU A 43 22.49 -12.34 9.19
C GLU A 43 21.77 -13.63 8.76
N GLY A 44 20.97 -13.56 7.69
CA GLY A 44 20.10 -14.64 7.24
C GLY A 44 18.68 -14.53 7.81
N GLY A 45 17.73 -15.18 7.14
CA GLY A 45 16.31 -15.14 7.52
C GLY A 45 15.55 -13.99 6.88
N PHE A 46 14.30 -13.81 7.30
CA PHE A 46 13.37 -12.84 6.70
C PHE A 46 12.65 -12.07 7.79
N ALA A 47 12.51 -10.76 7.59
CA ALA A 47 11.62 -9.92 8.36
C ALA A 47 10.36 -9.63 7.55
N VAL A 48 9.20 -9.69 8.21
CA VAL A 48 7.95 -9.16 7.68
C VAL A 48 7.75 -7.79 8.34
N GLU A 49 7.59 -6.76 7.52
CA GLU A 49 7.56 -5.37 7.97
C GLU A 49 6.36 -4.63 7.37
N LEU A 50 5.75 -3.78 8.17
CA LEU A 50 4.77 -2.80 7.74
C LEU A 50 5.49 -1.52 7.34
N ARG A 51 5.22 -1.03 6.14
CA ARG A 51 5.78 0.22 5.64
C ARG A 51 4.67 1.18 5.28
N CYS A 52 4.88 2.44 5.61
CA CYS A 52 4.05 3.57 5.20
C CYS A 52 5.00 4.70 4.81
N LEU A 53 4.73 5.42 3.72
CA LEU A 53 5.62 6.49 3.30
C LEU A 53 5.69 7.56 4.40
N GLY A 54 6.90 8.04 4.69
CA GLY A 54 7.14 9.04 5.73
C GLY A 54 7.05 8.52 7.16
N GLN A 55 6.88 7.20 7.37
CA GLN A 55 6.92 6.59 8.69
C GLN A 55 8.05 5.54 8.77
N PRO A 56 8.63 5.33 9.96
CA PRO A 56 9.59 4.25 10.14
C PRO A 56 8.91 2.90 9.88
N PRO A 57 9.61 1.94 9.24
CA PRO A 57 9.10 0.59 9.08
C PRO A 57 8.87 -0.05 10.45
N GLN A 58 7.77 -0.79 10.58
CA GLN A 58 7.43 -1.52 11.79
C GLN A 58 7.57 -3.01 11.53
N ARG A 59 8.51 -3.65 12.22
CA ARG A 59 8.70 -5.10 12.11
C ARG A 59 7.61 -5.81 12.90
N THR A 60 6.84 -6.66 12.22
CA THR A 60 5.77 -7.45 12.84
C THR A 60 6.25 -8.85 13.18
N ALA A 61 7.08 -9.45 12.32
CA ALA A 61 7.61 -10.78 12.54
C ALA A 61 9.05 -10.93 12.02
N MET A 62 9.75 -11.90 12.59
CA MET A 62 11.08 -12.31 12.17
C MET A 62 11.10 -13.82 12.04
N ILE A 63 11.53 -14.30 10.88
CA ILE A 63 11.67 -15.72 10.55
C ILE A 63 13.15 -16.02 10.55
N PRO A 64 13.62 -16.85 11.49
CA PRO A 64 15.04 -17.07 11.66
C PRO A 64 15.58 -17.96 10.52
N PRO A 65 16.88 -17.83 10.17
CA PRO A 65 17.48 -18.57 9.05
C PRO A 65 17.58 -20.08 9.26
N ASP A 66 17.58 -20.53 10.51
CA ASP A 66 17.74 -21.93 10.92
C ASP A 66 16.40 -22.69 10.99
N LEU A 67 15.28 -22.02 10.67
CA LEU A 67 13.98 -22.66 10.64
C LEU A 67 13.95 -23.79 9.59
N PRO A 68 13.41 -24.98 9.92
CA PRO A 68 13.29 -26.07 8.96
C PRO A 68 12.51 -25.64 7.72
N ALA A 69 12.97 -26.04 6.53
CA ALA A 69 12.35 -25.62 5.27
C ALA A 69 10.85 -25.98 5.17
N GLU A 70 10.46 -27.06 5.82
CA GLU A 70 9.08 -27.55 5.91
C GLU A 70 8.18 -26.58 6.69
N GLU A 71 8.73 -25.97 7.74
CA GLU A 71 8.04 -25.01 8.61
C GLU A 71 8.15 -23.58 8.09
N PHE A 72 9.21 -23.28 7.34
CA PHE A 72 9.50 -21.94 6.80
C PHE A 72 8.33 -21.36 6.00
N SER A 73 7.77 -22.15 5.08
CA SER A 73 6.67 -21.70 4.23
C SER A 73 5.41 -21.35 5.03
N SER A 74 5.07 -22.15 6.05
CA SER A 74 3.94 -21.90 6.94
C SER A 74 4.19 -20.67 7.80
N ALA A 75 5.36 -20.61 8.45
CA ALA A 75 5.72 -19.48 9.31
C ALA A 75 5.72 -18.15 8.55
N LEU A 76 6.17 -18.15 7.30
CA LEU A 76 6.12 -16.96 6.44
C LEU A 76 4.70 -16.59 6.03
N ALA A 77 3.86 -17.57 5.71
CA ALA A 77 2.46 -17.34 5.37
C ALA A 77 1.69 -16.76 6.57
N ASP A 78 1.91 -17.32 7.76
CA ASP A 78 1.25 -16.88 9.00
C ASP A 78 1.69 -15.47 9.39
N ALA A 79 3.01 -15.21 9.40
CA ALA A 79 3.58 -13.90 9.67
C ALA A 79 3.07 -12.83 8.70
N ARG A 80 2.93 -13.18 7.42
CA ARG A 80 2.38 -12.29 6.41
C ARG A 80 0.89 -12.04 6.61
N ALA A 81 0.10 -13.08 6.90
CA ALA A 81 -1.33 -12.94 7.14
C ALA A 81 -1.61 -12.04 8.35
N GLU A 82 -0.84 -12.17 9.42
CA GLU A 82 -0.93 -11.31 10.59
C GLU A 82 -0.57 -9.85 10.26
N ALA A 83 0.53 -9.64 9.53
CA ALA A 83 0.91 -8.30 9.06
C ALA A 83 -0.14 -7.68 8.13
N GLU A 84 -0.77 -8.47 7.25
CA GLU A 84 -1.84 -8.00 6.37
C GLU A 84 -3.09 -7.58 7.16
N HIS A 85 -3.44 -8.35 8.20
CA HIS A 85 -4.52 -8.00 9.11
C HIS A 85 -4.23 -6.71 9.87
N GLU A 86 -3.01 -6.54 10.40
CA GLU A 86 -2.59 -5.32 11.09
C GLU A 86 -2.57 -4.11 10.15
N ALA A 87 -2.03 -4.26 8.94
CA ALA A 87 -2.08 -3.23 7.91
C ALA A 87 -3.53 -2.84 7.58
N ALA A 88 -4.44 -3.81 7.48
CA ALA A 88 -5.86 -3.55 7.26
C ALA A 88 -6.48 -2.76 8.41
N ALA A 89 -6.20 -3.13 9.66
CA ALA A 89 -6.68 -2.42 10.85
C ALA A 89 -6.16 -0.96 10.89
N LEU A 90 -4.86 -0.76 10.66
CA LEU A 90 -4.25 0.57 10.63
C LEU A 90 -4.80 1.44 9.50
N ASN A 91 -5.05 0.85 8.33
CA ASN A 91 -5.64 1.55 7.19
C ASN A 91 -7.14 1.87 7.42
N ALA A 92 -7.88 0.99 8.11
CA ALA A 92 -9.29 1.21 8.45
C ALA A 92 -9.48 2.29 9.52
N GLY A 93 -8.55 2.40 10.47
CA GLY A 93 -8.55 3.42 11.53
C GLY A 93 -8.15 4.83 11.08
N ARG A 94 -7.62 5.00 9.85
CA ARG A 94 -7.27 6.33 9.34
C ARG A 94 -8.52 7.08 8.88
N PRO A 95 -8.72 8.34 9.33
CA PRO A 95 -9.79 9.16 8.80
C PRO A 95 -9.57 9.34 7.30
N ARG A 96 -10.55 8.92 6.50
CA ARG A 96 -10.61 9.29 5.08
C ARG A 96 -10.68 10.80 5.05
N SER A 97 -9.55 11.47 4.78
CA SER A 97 -9.45 12.92 4.71
C SER A 97 -10.62 13.43 3.88
N ARG A 98 -11.54 14.13 4.56
CA ARG A 98 -12.79 14.69 4.03
C ARG A 98 -12.47 15.91 3.18
#